data_AF-K9ZPQ7-F1
#
_entry.id   AF-K9ZPQ7-F1
#
_cell.length_a   1.000
_cell.length_b   1.000
_cell.length_c   1.000
_cell.angle_alpha   90.00
_cell.angle_beta   90.00
_cell.angle_gamma   90.00
#
_symmetry.space_group_name_H-M   'P 1'
#
loop_
_entity.id
_entity.type
_entity.pdbx_description
1 polymer ?
#
loop_
_entity_poly.entity_id
_entity_poly.type
_entity_poly.pdbx_seq_one_letter_code
_entity_poly.pdbx_strand_id
1 'polypeptide(L)'
;MTKNHFSVQLHLLVPWDLPIEQELNEVDKTKLYEALTQLLLALKKPGVQEALITVNQALTNLEITDVITAEISSTETSLKTVEVEDFDNYFGVMHIQTQEPASCLVRSLLLAYRNFLELSQNFDDFDPIHIEMQKKGFETYTYLLSRVFSLCLEKIS
;
A
#
# COMPACT_ATOMS: atom_id res chain seq x y z
N MET A 1 28.99 -12.09 -3.10
CA MET A 1 28.24 -11.05 -3.84
C MET A 1 26.84 -11.58 -4.10
N THR A 2 25.92 -11.43 -3.15
CA THR A 2 24.52 -11.84 -3.30
C THR A 2 23.74 -10.65 -3.85
N LYS A 3 23.47 -10.68 -5.17
CA LYS A 3 22.52 -9.77 -5.80
C LYS A 3 21.10 -10.20 -5.41
N ASN A 4 20.60 -9.71 -4.29
CA ASN A 4 19.15 -9.57 -4.12
C ASN A 4 18.75 -8.25 -4.75
N HIS A 5 18.58 -8.26 -6.08
CA HIS A 5 17.86 -7.18 -6.76
C HIS A 5 16.38 -7.37 -6.45
N PHE A 6 15.96 -6.86 -5.30
CA PHE A 6 14.59 -6.40 -5.14
C PHE A 6 14.42 -5.24 -6.12
N SER A 7 14.07 -5.49 -7.38
CA SER A 7 13.47 -4.44 -8.21
C SER A 7 12.03 -4.24 -7.70
N VAL A 8 11.91 -3.73 -6.47
CA VAL A 8 10.62 -3.35 -5.90
C VAL A 8 10.32 -1.98 -6.46
N GLN A 9 9.87 -1.96 -7.70
CA GLN A 9 9.36 -0.74 -8.32
C GLN A 9 8.08 -0.36 -7.58
N LEU A 10 8.00 0.86 -7.08
CA LEU A 10 6.86 1.33 -6.32
C LEU A 10 5.73 1.68 -7.29
N HIS A 11 4.64 0.92 -7.26
CA HIS A 11 3.48 1.21 -8.08
C HIS A 11 2.63 2.29 -7.41
N LEU A 12 2.54 3.46 -8.04
CA LEU A 12 1.73 4.57 -7.56
C LEU A 12 0.64 4.90 -8.58
N LEU A 13 -0.57 5.15 -8.09
CA LEU A 13 -1.58 5.78 -8.93
C LEU A 13 -1.11 7.19 -9.32
N VAL A 14 -1.54 7.64 -10.48
CA VAL A 14 -1.29 9.00 -10.94
C VAL A 14 -2.02 9.98 -10.01
N PRO A 15 -1.32 10.95 -9.38
CA PRO A 15 -1.91 11.78 -8.33
C PRO A 15 -3.12 12.60 -8.76
N TRP A 16 -3.12 13.11 -10.00
CA TRP A 16 -4.21 13.93 -10.55
C TRP A 16 -5.39 13.12 -11.08
N ASP A 17 -5.23 11.80 -11.26
CA ASP A 17 -6.31 10.88 -11.66
C ASP A 17 -6.88 10.10 -10.46
N LEU A 18 -6.50 10.46 -9.23
CA LEU A 18 -7.06 9.83 -8.05
C LEU A 18 -8.56 10.15 -7.94
N PRO A 19 -9.44 9.14 -7.83
CA PRO A 19 -10.86 9.38 -7.73
C PRO A 19 -11.17 10.12 -6.43
N ILE A 20 -11.73 11.32 -6.55
CA ILE A 20 -12.19 12.12 -5.40
C ILE A 20 -13.44 11.47 -4.78
N GLU A 21 -14.25 10.80 -5.61
CA GLU A 21 -15.42 10.03 -5.22
C GLU A 21 -15.39 8.70 -5.98
N GLN A 22 -15.45 7.59 -5.25
CA GLN A 22 -15.58 6.26 -5.85
C GLN A 22 -16.67 5.49 -5.11
N GLU A 23 -17.79 5.25 -5.79
CA GLU A 23 -18.82 4.36 -5.27
C GLU A 23 -18.41 2.92 -5.52
N LEU A 24 -18.00 2.24 -4.44
CA LEU A 24 -17.63 0.83 -4.50
C LEU A 24 -18.89 -0.03 -4.52
N ASN A 25 -18.90 -1.06 -5.37
CA ASN A 25 -19.89 -2.12 -5.27
C ASN A 25 -19.67 -2.96 -4.00
N GLU A 26 -20.66 -3.76 -3.61
CA GLU A 26 -20.60 -4.55 -2.38
C GLU A 26 -19.52 -5.66 -2.40
N VAL A 27 -19.16 -6.16 -3.58
CA VAL A 27 -18.09 -7.15 -3.74
C VAL A 27 -16.75 -6.51 -3.40
N ASP A 28 -16.47 -5.34 -3.95
CA ASP A 28 -15.23 -4.61 -3.69
C ASP A 28 -15.17 -4.13 -2.25
N LYS A 29 -16.27 -3.63 -1.68
CA LYS A 29 -16.31 -3.29 -0.25
C LYS A 29 -15.95 -4.47 0.64
N THR A 30 -16.46 -5.66 0.33
CA THR A 30 -16.16 -6.89 1.09
C THR A 30 -14.68 -7.26 0.96
N LYS A 31 -14.12 -7.25 -0.26
CA LYS A 31 -12.70 -7.50 -0.50
C LYS A 31 -11.80 -6.54 0.28
N LEU A 32 -12.07 -5.23 0.19
CA LEU A 32 -11.29 -4.21 0.89
C LEU A 32 -11.44 -4.31 2.40
N TYR A 33 -12.65 -4.60 2.89
CA TYR A 33 -12.92 -4.83 4.31
C TYR A 33 -12.07 -5.99 4.86
N GLU A 34 -12.05 -7.11 4.16
CA GLU A 34 -11.26 -8.28 4.54
C GLU A 34 -9.77 -7.97 4.55
N ALA A 35 -9.26 -7.33 3.49
CA ALA A 35 -7.85 -6.96 3.37
C ALA A 35 -7.40 -6.02 4.50
N LEU A 36 -8.17 -4.96 4.79
CA LEU A 36 -7.87 -4.01 5.86
C LEU A 36 -8.01 -4.65 7.25
N THR A 37 -8.96 -5.57 7.44
CA THR A 37 -9.11 -6.34 8.67
C THR A 37 -7.89 -7.22 8.92
N GLN A 38 -7.41 -7.93 7.89
CA GLN A 38 -6.19 -8.75 7.98
C GLN A 38 -4.96 -7.90 8.30
N LEU A 39 -4.86 -6.67 7.77
CA LEU A 39 -3.79 -5.75 8.13
C LEU A 39 -3.85 -5.35 9.61
N LEU A 40 -5.03 -5.01 10.14
CA LEU A 40 -5.20 -4.71 11.57
C LEU A 40 -4.82 -5.90 12.45
N LEU A 41 -5.17 -7.13 12.03
CA LEU A 41 -4.77 -8.35 12.73
C LEU A 41 -3.26 -8.56 12.69
N ALA A 42 -2.62 -8.33 11.53
CA ALA A 42 -1.18 -8.45 11.36
C ALA A 42 -0.42 -7.46 12.26
N LEU A 43 -0.89 -6.21 12.38
CA LEU A 43 -0.31 -5.19 13.24
C LEU A 43 -0.29 -5.58 14.73
N LYS A 44 -1.24 -6.41 15.16
CA LYS A 44 -1.35 -6.92 16.53
C LYS A 44 -0.56 -8.21 16.78
N LYS A 45 0.06 -8.81 15.75
CA LYS A 45 0.84 -10.04 15.92
C LYS A 45 2.14 -9.76 16.69
N PRO A 46 2.53 -10.64 17.63
CA PRO A 46 3.78 -10.49 18.37
C PRO A 46 5.01 -10.86 17.53
N GLY A 47 4.86 -11.76 16.55
CA GLY A 47 5.94 -12.25 15.71
C GLY A 47 5.90 -11.67 14.29
N VAL A 48 7.05 -11.20 13.80
CA VAL A 48 7.21 -10.70 12.42
C VAL A 48 6.78 -11.73 11.38
N GLN A 49 7.14 -13.00 11.57
CA GLN A 49 6.78 -14.07 10.64
C GLN A 49 5.27 -14.33 10.58
N GLU A 50 4.57 -14.28 11.71
CA GLU A 50 3.10 -14.40 11.73
C GLU A 50 2.43 -13.21 11.07
N ALA A 51 2.96 -12.00 11.29
CA ALA A 51 2.49 -10.78 10.62
C ALA A 51 2.69 -10.89 9.10
N LEU A 52 3.86 -11.34 8.64
CA LEU A 52 4.16 -11.55 7.22
C LEU A 52 3.22 -12.55 6.56
N ILE A 53 2.95 -13.69 7.19
CA ILE A 53 1.99 -14.68 6.68
C ILE A 53 0.61 -14.05 6.50
N THR A 54 0.16 -13.30 7.50
CA THR A 54 -1.16 -12.64 7.49
C THR A 54 -1.25 -11.60 6.36
N VAL A 55 -0.22 -10.77 6.19
CA VAL A 55 -0.15 -9.75 5.14
C VAL A 55 -0.05 -10.36 3.74
N ASN A 56 0.75 -11.42 3.57
CA ASN A 56 0.87 -12.12 2.29
C ASN A 56 -0.45 -12.79 1.88
N GLN A 57 -1.22 -13.32 2.84
CA GLN A 57 -2.55 -13.83 2.58
C GLN A 57 -3.50 -12.70 2.14
N ALA A 58 -3.47 -11.55 2.82
CA ALA A 58 -4.27 -10.38 2.44
C ALA A 58 -3.93 -9.89 1.03
N LEU A 59 -2.63 -9.83 0.68
CA LEU A 59 -2.15 -9.47 -0.65
C LEU A 59 -2.62 -10.44 -1.74
N THR A 60 -2.64 -11.75 -1.42
CA THR A 60 -3.11 -12.78 -2.35
C THR A 60 -4.62 -12.66 -2.57
N ASN A 61 -5.39 -12.46 -1.51
CA ASN A 61 -6.86 -12.37 -1.59
C ASN A 61 -7.33 -11.07 -2.26
N LEU A 62 -6.57 -9.98 -2.11
CA LEU A 62 -6.91 -8.69 -2.70
C LEU A 62 -6.70 -8.64 -4.22
N GLU A 63 -5.99 -9.62 -4.80
CA GLU A 63 -5.64 -9.76 -6.22
C GLU A 63 -6.18 -8.65 -7.13
N ILE A 64 -5.29 -7.76 -7.60
CA ILE A 64 -5.67 -6.69 -8.51
C ILE A 64 -5.45 -7.17 -9.93
N THR A 65 -6.49 -7.05 -10.74
CA THR A 65 -6.44 -7.27 -12.17
C THR A 65 -6.23 -5.94 -12.90
N ASP A 66 -5.65 -6.00 -14.11
CA ASP A 66 -5.58 -4.84 -15.02
C ASP A 66 -4.83 -3.62 -14.46
N VAL A 67 -3.57 -3.83 -14.08
CA VAL A 67 -2.60 -2.76 -13.83
C VAL A 67 -1.78 -2.52 -15.10
N ILE A 68 -1.86 -1.32 -15.66
CA ILE A 68 -1.05 -0.88 -16.79
C ILE A 68 -0.18 0.30 -16.39
N THR A 69 1.00 0.45 -17.00
CA THR A 69 1.83 1.63 -16.81
C THR A 69 1.10 2.87 -17.33
N ALA A 70 1.09 3.93 -16.54
CA ALA A 70 0.51 5.21 -16.94
C ALA A 70 1.44 5.93 -17.90
N GLU A 71 0.92 6.42 -19.03
CA GLU A 71 1.64 7.38 -19.87
C GLU A 71 1.39 8.81 -19.36
N ILE A 72 2.43 9.45 -18.82
CA ILE A 72 2.34 10.81 -18.28
C ILE A 72 2.61 11.82 -19.40
N SER A 73 1.54 12.31 -20.04
CA SER A 73 1.64 13.36 -21.05
C SER A 73 1.55 14.78 -20.49
N SER A 74 1.04 14.93 -19.26
CA SER A 74 0.88 16.19 -18.51
C SER A 74 0.97 15.84 -17.02
N THR A 75 1.44 16.78 -16.20
CA THR A 75 1.52 16.61 -14.74
C THR A 75 0.40 17.32 -14.00
N GLU A 76 -0.48 18.07 -14.70
CA GLU A 76 -1.49 18.96 -14.11
C GLU A 76 -0.94 19.91 -13.02
N THR A 77 0.39 20.13 -13.03
CA THR A 77 1.13 20.98 -12.09
C THR A 77 2.11 21.88 -12.85
N SER A 78 2.88 22.69 -12.12
CA SER A 78 3.98 23.46 -12.70
C SER A 78 5.21 22.62 -13.07
N LEU A 79 5.25 21.33 -12.70
CA LEU A 79 6.37 20.44 -12.98
C LEU A 79 6.35 19.98 -14.44
N LYS A 80 7.53 19.94 -15.06
CA LYS A 80 7.70 19.36 -16.39
C LYS A 80 7.71 17.83 -16.29
N THR A 81 7.27 17.14 -17.33
CA THR A 81 7.31 15.68 -17.41
C THR A 81 8.71 15.12 -17.11
N VAL A 82 9.77 15.76 -17.62
CA VAL A 82 11.16 15.34 -17.35
C VAL A 82 11.55 15.43 -15.87
N GLU A 83 11.01 16.39 -15.11
CA GLU A 83 11.29 16.53 -13.67
C GLU A 83 10.59 15.40 -12.88
N VAL A 84 9.42 14.96 -13.35
CA VAL A 84 8.70 13.81 -12.79
C VAL A 84 9.41 12.50 -13.17
N GLU A 85 9.85 12.33 -14.41
CA GLU A 85 10.62 11.16 -14.86
C GLU A 85 11.95 11.01 -14.09
N ASP A 86 12.67 12.12 -13.86
CA ASP A 86 13.90 12.10 -13.06
C ASP A 86 13.64 11.67 -11.62
N PHE A 87 12.55 12.17 -11.02
CA PHE A 87 12.10 11.75 -9.68
C PHE A 87 11.75 10.26 -9.66
N ASP A 88 10.95 9.80 -10.61
CA ASP A 88 10.50 8.41 -10.68
C ASP A 88 11.67 7.45 -10.87
N ASN A 89 12.62 7.79 -11.74
CA ASN A 89 13.84 7.02 -11.94
C ASN A 89 14.70 6.95 -10.67
N TYR A 90 14.82 8.08 -9.95
CA TYR A 90 15.60 8.14 -8.72
C TYR A 90 14.98 7.28 -7.60
N PHE A 91 13.66 7.35 -7.43
CA PHE A 91 12.93 6.64 -6.38
C PHE A 91 12.42 5.25 -6.79
N GLY A 92 12.62 4.85 -8.05
CA GLY A 92 12.12 3.59 -8.58
C GLY A 92 10.58 3.53 -8.59
N VAL A 93 9.93 4.64 -8.91
CA VAL A 93 8.46 4.72 -9.01
C VAL A 93 8.02 4.29 -10.40
N MET A 94 6.89 3.60 -10.47
CA MET A 94 6.13 3.42 -11.69
C MET A 94 4.72 3.93 -11.45
N HIS A 95 4.35 4.95 -12.20
CA HIS A 95 2.96 5.36 -12.24
C HIS A 95 2.13 4.33 -13.00
N ILE A 96 0.97 3.99 -12.44
CA ILE A 96 0.07 2.98 -12.97
C ILE A 96 -1.35 3.52 -13.09
N GLN A 97 -2.09 2.96 -14.04
CA GLN A 97 -3.53 3.09 -14.19
C GLN A 97 -4.18 1.73 -13.95
N THR A 98 -5.36 1.76 -13.36
CA THR A 98 -6.18 0.58 -13.08
C THR A 98 -7.64 0.98 -12.99
N GLN A 99 -8.53 0.04 -13.28
CA GLN A 99 -9.97 0.18 -13.02
C GLN A 99 -10.32 -0.06 -11.54
N GLU A 100 -9.36 -0.50 -10.73
CA GLU A 100 -9.54 -0.82 -9.31
C GLU A 100 -8.68 0.08 -8.38
N PRO A 101 -8.79 1.42 -8.45
CA PRO A 101 -7.89 2.32 -7.71
C PRO A 101 -7.98 2.15 -6.19
N ALA A 102 -9.16 1.87 -5.63
CA ALA A 102 -9.30 1.55 -4.21
C ALA A 102 -8.52 0.30 -3.79
N SER A 103 -8.60 -0.79 -4.58
CA SER A 103 -7.81 -2.00 -4.36
C SER A 103 -6.32 -1.70 -4.44
N CYS A 104 -5.91 -0.85 -5.39
CA CYS A 104 -4.52 -0.43 -5.52
C CYS A 104 -4.01 0.31 -4.28
N LEU A 105 -4.78 1.24 -3.73
CA LEU A 105 -4.41 1.96 -2.51
C LEU A 105 -4.24 1.01 -1.32
N VAL A 106 -5.18 0.08 -1.14
CA VAL A 106 -5.08 -0.93 -0.06
C VAL A 106 -3.89 -1.87 -0.28
N ARG A 107 -3.63 -2.31 -1.51
CA ARG A 107 -2.46 -3.15 -1.84
C ARG A 107 -1.16 -2.44 -1.56
N SER A 108 -1.03 -1.16 -1.91
CA SER A 108 0.17 -0.37 -1.64
C SER A 108 0.42 -0.24 -0.12
N LEU A 109 -0.64 -0.08 0.68
CA LEU A 109 -0.52 -0.09 2.14
C LEU A 109 -0.02 -1.45 2.68
N LEU A 110 -0.58 -2.55 2.18
CA LEU A 110 -0.16 -3.90 2.55
C LEU A 110 1.30 -4.18 2.16
N LEU A 111 1.72 -3.78 0.95
CA LEU A 111 3.10 -3.92 0.47
C LEU A 111 4.07 -3.07 1.31
N ALA A 112 3.69 -1.84 1.64
CA ALA A 112 4.50 -0.97 2.50
C ALA A 112 4.71 -1.60 3.88
N TYR A 113 3.65 -2.17 4.48
CA TYR A 113 3.77 -2.84 5.77
C TYR A 113 4.58 -4.15 5.69
N ARG A 114 4.39 -4.96 4.63
CA ARG A 114 5.22 -6.14 4.36
C ARG A 114 6.71 -5.79 4.26
N ASN A 115 7.04 -4.77 3.47
CA ASN A 115 8.43 -4.34 3.31
C ASN A 115 8.99 -3.78 4.62
N PHE A 116 8.18 -3.06 5.40
CA PHE A 116 8.57 -2.63 6.74
C PHE A 116 8.89 -3.80 7.68
N LEU A 117 8.09 -4.87 7.66
CA LEU A 117 8.37 -6.09 8.43
C LEU A 117 9.66 -6.79 7.98
N GLU A 118 9.92 -6.86 6.67
CA GLU A 118 11.16 -7.42 6.14
C GLU A 118 12.38 -6.56 6.52
N LEU A 119 12.25 -5.23 6.50
CA LEU A 119 13.30 -4.32 6.95
C LEU A 119 13.56 -4.46 8.46
N SER A 120 12.52 -4.47 9.29
CA SER A 120 12.68 -4.57 10.74
C SER A 120 13.29 -5.89 11.20
N GLN A 121 13.16 -6.97 10.41
CA GLN A 121 13.80 -8.25 10.68
C GLN A 121 15.28 -8.30 10.25
N ASN A 122 15.65 -7.57 9.19
CA ASN A 122 16.99 -7.65 8.59
C ASN A 122 17.98 -6.66 9.20
N PHE A 123 17.52 -5.72 10.03
CA PHE A 123 18.35 -4.70 10.65
C PHE A 123 18.02 -4.59 12.14
N ASP A 124 18.96 -5.02 12.99
CA ASP A 124 18.81 -5.01 14.45
C ASP A 124 18.92 -3.60 15.07
N ASP A 125 19.26 -2.58 14.26
CA ASP A 125 19.56 -1.22 14.73
C ASP A 125 18.31 -0.30 14.81
N PHE A 126 17.13 -0.80 14.47
CA PHE A 126 15.91 0.01 14.53
C PHE A 126 15.43 0.18 15.97
N ASP A 127 15.27 1.44 16.39
CA ASP A 127 14.68 1.78 17.68
C ASP A 127 13.26 1.20 17.81
N PRO A 128 12.98 0.36 18.82
CA PRO A 128 11.65 -0.20 19.07
C PRO A 128 10.54 0.86 19.17
N ILE A 129 10.85 2.06 19.65
CA ILE A 129 9.89 3.17 19.75
C ILE A 129 9.46 3.60 18.34
N HIS A 130 10.41 3.75 17.41
CA HIS A 130 10.10 4.11 16.03
C HIS A 130 9.36 3.01 15.30
N ILE A 131 9.66 1.73 15.58
CA ILE A 131 8.91 0.59 15.04
C ILE A 131 7.44 0.66 15.45
N GLU A 132 7.17 0.90 16.74
CA GLU A 132 5.80 0.99 17.25
C GLU A 132 5.07 2.25 16.75
N MET A 133 5.76 3.39 16.64
CA MET A 133 5.20 4.59 16.00
C MET A 133 4.81 4.32 14.54
N GLN A 134 5.66 3.64 13.78
CA GLN A 134 5.37 3.30 12.40
C GLN A 134 4.17 2.35 12.28
N LYS A 135 4.06 1.34 13.17
CA LYS A 135 2.87 0.47 13.26
C LYS A 135 1.60 1.27 13.56
N LYS A 136 1.67 2.25 14.46
CA LYS A 136 0.53 3.16 14.73
C LYS A 136 0.15 4.00 13.51
N GLY A 137 1.13 4.41 12.72
CA GLY A 137 0.91 5.07 11.42
C GLY A 137 0.12 4.20 10.45
N PHE A 138 0.53 2.93 10.28
CA PHE A 138 -0.20 1.96 9.46
C PHE A 138 -1.62 1.71 9.94
N GLU A 139 -1.83 1.59 11.26
CA GLU A 139 -3.16 1.45 11.85
C GLU A 139 -4.05 2.67 11.56
N THR A 140 -3.52 3.88 11.76
CA THR A 140 -4.26 5.13 11.53
C THR A 140 -4.64 5.26 10.05
N TYR A 141 -3.73 4.91 9.15
CA TYR A 141 -3.99 4.95 7.72
C TYR A 141 -5.02 3.90 7.28
N THR A 142 -5.01 2.73 7.93
CA THR A 142 -6.03 1.69 7.72
C THR A 142 -7.44 2.20 8.05
N TYR A 143 -7.60 2.89 9.18
CA TYR A 143 -8.89 3.52 9.54
C TYR A 143 -9.24 4.75 8.69
N LEU A 144 -8.25 5.43 8.11
CA LEU A 144 -8.52 6.47 7.12
C LEU A 144 -9.12 5.87 5.86
N LEU A 145 -8.48 4.84 5.28
CA LEU A 145 -9.00 4.17 4.09
C LEU A 145 -10.37 3.55 4.33
N SER A 146 -10.61 2.97 5.50
CA SER A 146 -11.94 2.44 5.82
C SER A 146 -13.01 3.51 5.78
N ARG A 147 -12.73 4.73 6.29
CA ARG A 147 -13.68 5.84 6.22
C ARG A 147 -13.88 6.35 4.79
N VAL A 148 -12.80 6.49 4.03
CA VAL A 148 -12.85 6.90 2.61
C VAL A 148 -13.73 5.95 1.80
N PHE A 149 -13.60 4.64 2.04
CA PHE A 149 -14.36 3.60 1.35
C PHE A 149 -15.68 3.23 2.03
N SER A 150 -16.11 3.98 3.06
CA SER A 150 -17.35 3.74 3.82
C SER A 150 -17.47 2.31 4.39
N LEU A 151 -16.37 1.77 4.91
CA LEU A 151 -16.24 0.44 5.53
C LEU A 151 -16.27 0.54 7.06
N CYS A 152 -17.04 -0.33 7.72
CA CYS A 152 -17.18 -0.34 9.18
C CYS A 152 -16.15 -1.28 9.85
N LEU A 153 -14.92 -0.80 10.10
CA LEU A 153 -13.85 -1.56 10.79
C LEU A 153 -13.83 -1.42 12.32
N GLU A 154 -14.69 -0.58 12.90
CA GLU A 154 -14.61 -0.15 14.31
C GLU A 154 -14.74 -1.27 15.35
N LYS A 155 -15.14 -2.48 14.94
CA LYS A 155 -15.34 -3.65 15.81
C LYS A 155 -14.06 -4.46 16.09
N ILE A 156 -12.92 -4.12 15.49
CA ILE A 156 -11.67 -4.91 15.62
C ILE A 156 -10.71 -4.32 16.68
N SER A 157 -11.12 -3.25 17.38
CA SER A 157 -10.35 -2.57 18.44
C SER A 157 -10.01 -3.48 19.61
#